data_AF-A0A5K1CKF6-F1
#
_entry.id   AF-A0A5K1CKF6-F1
#
_cell.length_a   1.000
_cell.length_b   1.000
_cell.length_c   1.000
_cell.angle_alpha   90.00
_cell.angle_beta   90.00
_cell.angle_gamma   90.00
#
_symmetry.space_group_name_H-M   'P 1'
#
loop_
_entity.id
_entity.type
_entity.pdbx_description
1 polymer ?
#
loop_
_entity_poly.entity_id
_entity_poly.type
_entity_poly.pdbx_seq_one_letter_code
_entity_poly.pdbx_strand_id
1 'polypeptide(L)' 'TCIQFNPIDDRYFISGSLDAKVRLWSIPDRQVVDWSDLHEMVTAACYTPDGQ' A
#
# COMPACT_ATOMS: atom_id res chain seq x y z
N THR A 1 -4.07 -10.69 -2.14
CA THR A 1 -4.16 -9.64 -1.10
C THR A 1 -2.92 -9.68 -0.24
N CYS A 2 -2.25 -8.54 -0.10
CA CYS A 2 -1.09 -8.32 0.76
C CYS A 2 -1.22 -6.98 1.51
N ILE A 3 -0.47 -6.84 2.59
CA ILE A 3 -0.39 -5.61 3.39
C ILE A 3 1.04 -5.42 3.89
N GLN A 4 1.52 -4.18 3.91
CA GLN A 4 2.80 -3.85 4.55
C GLN A 4 2.82 -2.43 5.09
N PHE A 5 3.29 -2.28 6.33
CA PHE A 5 3.51 -0.98 6.95
C PHE A 5 4.76 -0.31 6.38
N ASN A 6 4.70 1.02 6.23
CA ASN A 6 5.88 1.78 5.83
C ASN A 6 6.99 1.59 6.89
N PRO A 7 8.22 1.24 6.50
CA PRO A 7 9.29 0.94 7.45
C PRO A 7 9.83 2.16 8.20
N ILE A 8 9.53 3.39 7.72
CA ILE A 8 10.03 4.65 8.27
C ILE A 8 8.91 5.49 8.90
N ASP A 9 7.75 5.60 8.24
CA ASP A 9 6.61 6.40 8.71
C ASP A 9 5.44 5.51 9.17
N ASP A 10 5.30 5.33 10.48
CA ASP A 10 4.30 4.46 11.10
C ASP A 10 2.84 4.91 10.92
N ARG A 11 2.62 6.06 10.27
CA ARG A 11 1.28 6.56 9.94
C ARG A 11 0.70 5.95 8.66
N TYR A 12 1.53 5.27 7.86
CA TYR A 12 1.12 4.75 6.56
C TYR A 12 1.37 3.24 6.39
N PHE A 13 0.53 2.62 5.58
CA PHE A 13 0.75 1.27 5.06
C PHE A 13 0.22 1.16 3.63
N ILE A 14 0.74 0.18 2.88
CA ILE A 14 0.22 -0.19 1.57
C ILE A 14 -0.59 -1.49 1.65
N SER A 15 -1.57 -1.62 0.76
CA SER A 15 -2.27 -2.87 0.50
C SER A 15 -2.31 -3.16 -0.99
N GLY A 16 -2.05 -4.41 -1.37
CA GLY A 16 -2.27 -4.92 -2.72
C GLY A 16 -3.50 -5.81 -2.79
N SER A 17 -4.31 -5.66 -3.83
CA SER A 17 -5.59 -6.35 -3.97
C SER A 17 -5.76 -7.00 -5.36
N LEU A 18 -6.71 -7.94 -5.46
CA LEU A 18 -7.01 -8.66 -6.71
C LEU A 18 -7.77 -7.80 -7.73
N ASP A 19 -8.27 -6.63 -7.31
CA ASP A 19 -8.87 -5.61 -8.17
C ASP A 19 -7.84 -4.76 -8.93
N ALA A 20 -6.62 -5.28 -9.10
CA ALA A 20 -5.49 -4.64 -9.78
C ALA A 20 -5.10 -3.28 -9.21
N LYS A 21 -5.26 -3.07 -7.89
CA LYS A 21 -4.89 -1.82 -7.21
C LYS A 21 -3.89 -2.05 -6.08
N VAL A 22 -2.92 -1.14 -6.01
CA VAL A 22 -2.12 -0.87 -4.81
C VAL A 22 -2.65 0.40 -4.18
N ARG A 23 -2.94 0.37 -2.88
CA ARG A 23 -3.50 1.51 -2.12
C ARG A 23 -2.55 1.92 -1.01
N LEU A 24 -2.35 3.23 -0.86
CA LEU A 24 -1.70 3.84 0.29
C LEU A 24 -2.78 4.29 1.29
N TRP A 25 -2.63 3.88 2.54
CA TRP A 25 -3.56 4.17 3.61
C TRP A 25 -2.94 5.09 4.66
N SER A 26 -3.70 6.10 5.09
CA SER A 26 -3.43 6.84 6.32
C SER A 26 -4.11 6.14 7.49
N ILE A 27 -3.32 5.72 8.47
CA ILE A 27 -3.79 5.12 9.72
C ILE A 27 -4.57 6.13 10.60
N PRO A 28 -4.06 7.36 10.86
CA PRO A 28 -4.79 8.30 11.70
C PRO A 28 -6.13 8.71 11.08
N ASP A 29 -6.17 8.87 9.75
CA ASP A 29 -7.38 9.30 9.04
C ASP A 29 -8.31 8.14 8.64
N ARG A 30 -7.83 6.89 8.77
CA ARG A 30 -8.56 5.64 8.48
C ARG A 30 -9.10 5.58 7.05
N GLN A 31 -8.34 6.08 6.09
CA GLN A 31 -8.77 6.17 4.71
C GLN A 31 -7.62 5.92 3.73
N VAL A 32 -7.98 5.56 2.50
CA VAL A 32 -7.06 5.55 1.36
C VAL A 32 -6.74 7.00 1.01
N VAL A 33 -5.45 7.33 0.97
CA VAL A 33 -4.97 8.67 0.59
C VAL A 33 -4.42 8.71 -0.83
N ASP A 34 -4.02 7.56 -1.37
CA ASP A 34 -3.60 7.41 -2.76
C ASP A 34 -3.75 5.97 -3.25
N TRP A 35 -3.79 5.76 -4.56
CA TRP A 35 -3.73 4.44 -5.17
C TRP A 35 -3.14 4.47 -6.58
N SER A 36 -2.57 3.33 -6.98
CA SER A 36 -2.14 3.09 -8.35
C SER A 36 -2.95 1.95 -8.96
N ASP A 37 -3.46 2.21 -10.17
CA ASP A 37 -4.07 1.20 -11.03
C ASP A 37 -2.99 0.42 -11.79
N LEU A 38 -3.10 -0.90 -11.74
CA LEU A 38 -2.25 -1.83 -12.46
C LEU A 38 -3.08 -2.56 -13.51
N HIS A 39 -2.40 -3.23 -14.45
CA HIS A 39 -3.08 -4.00 -15.49
C HIS A 39 -3.51 -5.40 -15.00
N GLU A 40 -2.90 -5.90 -13.92
CA GLU A 40 -3.11 -7.24 -13.40
C GLU A 40 -3.24 -7.25 -11.88
N MET A 41 -3.74 -8.37 -11.34
CA MET A 41 -3.92 -8.57 -9.90
C MET A 41 -2.61 -8.48 -9.11
N VAL A 42 -2.67 -7.92 -7.91
CA VAL A 42 -1.50 -7.82 -7.02
C VAL A 42 -1.33 -9.11 -6.21
N THR A 43 -0.20 -9.79 -6.42
CA THR A 43 0.19 -11.00 -5.68
C THR A 43 1.07 -10.68 -4.47
N ALA A 44 1.94 -9.68 -4.57
CA ALA A 44 2.82 -9.20 -3.50
C ALA A 44 3.17 -7.72 -3.70
N ALA A 45 3.51 -7.03 -2.62
CA ALA A 45 4.01 -5.66 -2.63
C ALA A 45 4.90 -5.44 -1.40
N CYS A 46 5.93 -4.60 -1.53
CA CYS A 46 6.78 -4.17 -0.44
C CYS A 46 7.32 -2.76 -0.68
N TYR A 47 7.59 -2.05 0.41
CA TYR A 47 8.38 -0.83 0.45
C TYR A 47 9.85 -1.16 0.24
N THR A 48 10.58 -0.19 -0.31
CA THR A 48 12.04 -0.18 -0.22
C THR A 48 12.47 0.02 1.25
N PRO A 49 13.70 -0.38 1.63
CA PRO A 49 14.18 -0.22 3.00
C PRO A 49 14.19 1.23 3.50
N ASP A 50 14.31 2.20 2.59
CA ASP A 50 14.27 3.64 2.88
C ASP A 50 12.86 4.25 2.82
N GLY A 51 11.83 3.44 2.55
CA GLY A 51 10.42 3.83 2.66
C GLY A 51 9.88 4.71 1.53
N GLN A 52 10.61 4.79 0.39
CA GLN A 52 10.19 5.52 -0.82
C GLN A 52 9.40 4.65 -1.80
#